data_AF-A0A4V6J300-F1
#
_entry.id   AF-A0A4V6J300-F1
#
_cell.length_a   1.000
_cell.length_b   1.000
_cell.length_c   1.000
_cell.angle_alpha   90.00
_cell.angle_beta   90.00
_cell.angle_gamma   90.00
#
_symmetry.space_group_name_H-M   'P 1'
#
loop_
_entity.id
_entity.type
_entity.pdbx_description
1 polymer ?
#
loop_
_entity_poly.entity_id
_entity_poly.type
_entity_poly.pdbx_seq_one_letter_code
_entity_poly.pdbx_strand_id
1 'polypeptide(L)'
;MAQRYNTGNPRPSNSMKDVNDNALANDDYMNSEADTFIDRTGDERDTLRGANKKMLAAGAAVVEETRQNLIPLGKQYTTFQEAQDDIINIPPGSTTYYRSPDNKALAIEIMNVAGTLTATGKQMDSSQTIFPGSRLGIIQPGKNKFDKNSGNQWILSV
;
A
#
# COMPACT_ATOMS: atom_id res chain seq x y z
N MET A 1 36.48 35.09 13.67
CA MET A 1 35.59 35.13 12.50
C MET A 1 36.34 35.84 11.38
N ALA A 2 36.60 35.16 10.26
CA ALA A 2 37.13 35.86 9.08
C ALA A 2 36.11 36.94 8.68
N GLN A 3 36.54 38.18 8.52
CA GLN A 3 35.64 39.27 8.14
C GLN A 3 35.17 39.00 6.71
N ARG A 4 33.86 38.76 6.54
CA ARG A 4 33.23 38.75 5.23
C ARG A 4 33.10 40.18 4.73
N TYR A 5 33.38 40.39 3.45
CA TYR A 5 33.29 41.71 2.83
C TYR A 5 31.84 42.09 2.52
N ASN A 6 30.98 41.10 2.27
CA ASN A 6 29.54 41.25 2.04
C ASN A 6 29.23 42.41 1.10
N THR A 7 29.87 42.42 -0.08
CA THR A 7 29.86 43.58 -0.96
C THR A 7 28.49 43.90 -1.55
N GLY A 8 27.52 42.98 -1.46
CA GLY A 8 26.18 43.13 -2.02
C GLY A 8 26.15 43.13 -3.56
N ASN A 9 27.28 42.83 -4.22
CA ASN A 9 27.33 42.81 -5.68
C ASN A 9 26.43 41.70 -6.25
N PRO A 10 25.67 41.97 -7.32
CA PRO A 10 24.84 40.96 -7.96
C PRO A 10 25.69 39.83 -8.59
N ARG A 11 25.03 38.75 -9.04
CA ARG A 11 25.67 37.68 -9.81
C ARG A 11 25.53 37.95 -11.31
N PRO A 12 26.58 37.75 -12.13
CA PRO A 12 27.96 37.38 -11.75
C PRO A 12 28.79 38.58 -11.23
N SER A 13 29.85 38.30 -10.48
CA SER A 13 30.81 39.32 -9.99
C SER A 13 32.24 38.89 -10.26
N ASN A 14 33.09 39.86 -10.63
CA ASN A 14 34.54 39.71 -10.82
C ASN A 14 35.35 40.36 -9.67
N SER A 15 34.69 40.82 -8.61
CA SER A 15 35.34 41.43 -7.47
C SER A 15 36.13 40.40 -6.66
N MET A 16 37.39 40.70 -6.36
CA MET A 16 38.22 39.83 -5.50
C MET A 16 37.64 39.63 -4.11
N LYS A 17 36.87 40.60 -3.59
CA LYS A 17 36.16 40.49 -2.31
C LYS A 17 35.07 39.41 -2.36
N ASP A 18 34.32 39.35 -3.46
CA ASP A 18 33.28 38.33 -3.65
C ASP A 18 33.88 36.94 -3.83
N VAL A 19 35.05 36.83 -4.46
CA VAL A 19 35.78 35.56 -4.55
C VAL A 19 36.16 35.06 -3.15
N ASN A 20 36.65 35.93 -2.28
CA ASN A 20 36.97 35.56 -0.90
C ASN A 20 35.73 35.13 -0.11
N ASP A 21 34.63 35.90 -0.19
CA ASP A 21 33.38 35.55 0.50
C ASP A 21 32.80 34.22 0.00
N ASN A 22 32.88 33.94 -1.30
CA ASN A 22 32.49 32.65 -1.88
C ASN A 22 33.35 31.49 -1.37
N ALA A 23 34.66 31.70 -1.20
CA ALA A 23 35.56 30.67 -0.67
C ALA A 23 35.22 30.34 0.79
N LEU A 24 35.00 31.36 1.62
CA LEU A 24 34.55 31.18 3.01
C LEU A 24 33.16 30.52 3.08
N ALA A 25 32.24 30.88 2.18
CA ALA A 25 30.91 30.27 2.10
C ALA A 25 30.97 28.80 1.67
N ASN A 26 31.92 28.43 0.80
CA ASN A 26 32.13 27.05 0.42
C ASN A 26 32.69 26.20 1.57
N ASP A 27 33.62 26.77 2.35
CA ASP A 27 34.13 26.13 3.56
C ASP A 27 33.01 25.90 4.59
N ASP A 28 32.18 26.92 4.84
CA ASP A 28 31.00 26.79 5.71
C ASP A 28 30.01 25.73 5.18
N TYR A 29 29.78 25.69 3.86
CA TYR A 29 28.89 24.70 3.25
C TYR A 29 29.38 23.26 3.48
N MET A 30 30.69 23.00 3.34
CA MET A 30 31.24 21.64 3.43
C MET A 30 31.56 21.21 4.86
N ASN A 31 32.09 22.11 5.68
CA ASN A 31 32.79 21.76 6.92
C ASN A 31 32.14 22.32 8.19
N SER A 32 31.11 23.17 8.08
CA SER A 32 30.49 23.80 9.26
C SER A 32 29.74 22.81 10.16
N GLU A 33 29.69 23.12 11.46
CA GLU A 33 28.84 22.46 12.46
C GLU A 33 27.40 22.99 12.57
N ALA A 34 27.09 24.08 11.87
CA ALA A 34 25.73 24.59 11.76
C ALA A 34 24.93 23.89 10.63
N ASP A 35 23.60 23.89 10.73
CA ASP A 35 22.74 23.36 9.67
C ASP A 35 22.56 24.39 8.54
N THR A 36 22.78 25.67 8.82
CA THR A 36 22.71 26.77 7.85
C THR A 36 23.92 27.68 7.94
N PHE A 37 24.17 28.41 6.87
CA PHE A 37 25.17 29.47 6.78
C PHE A 37 24.61 30.64 5.95
N ILE A 38 25.19 31.82 6.11
CA ILE A 38 24.83 33.01 5.33
C ILE A 38 25.79 33.15 4.15
N ASP A 39 25.24 33.25 2.94
CA ASP A 39 26.04 33.47 1.74
C ASP A 39 26.47 34.94 1.58
N ARG A 40 27.22 35.25 0.52
CA ARG A 40 27.70 36.62 0.28
C ARG A 40 26.58 37.61 -0.10
N THR A 41 25.40 37.11 -0.49
CA THR A 41 24.22 37.94 -0.79
C THR A 41 23.36 38.18 0.44
N GLY A 42 23.71 37.59 1.58
CA GLY A 42 22.98 37.71 2.84
C GLY A 42 21.85 36.69 2.96
N ASP A 43 21.77 35.72 2.06
CA ASP A 43 20.75 34.68 2.08
C ASP A 43 21.18 33.52 2.96
N GLU A 44 20.23 33.00 3.75
CA GLU A 44 20.44 31.77 4.52
C GLU A 44 20.37 30.56 3.60
N ARG A 45 21.42 29.74 3.63
CA ARG A 45 21.59 28.53 2.82
C ARG A 45 21.88 27.35 3.72
N ASP A 46 21.41 26.17 3.32
CA ASP A 46 21.73 24.94 4.04
C ASP A 46 23.19 24.54 3.84
N THR A 47 23.85 24.11 4.91
CA THR A 47 25.13 23.40 4.80
C THR A 47 24.90 22.00 4.23
N LEU A 48 25.95 21.30 3.83
CA LEU A 48 25.85 19.91 3.39
C LEU A 48 25.23 19.02 4.49
N ARG A 49 25.58 19.25 5.76
CA ARG A 49 24.94 18.54 6.88
C ARG A 49 23.47 18.92 7.01
N GLY A 50 23.12 20.21 6.95
CA GLY A 50 21.74 20.66 7.06
C GLY A 50 20.86 20.07 5.96
N ALA A 51 21.34 20.08 4.71
CA ALA A 51 20.68 19.47 3.57
C ALA A 51 20.49 17.94 3.78
N ASN A 52 21.54 17.24 4.20
CA ASN A 52 21.45 15.79 4.50
C ASN A 52 20.44 15.49 5.61
N LYS A 53 20.40 16.28 6.68
CA LYS A 53 19.40 16.14 7.76
C LYS A 53 17.98 16.33 7.22
N LYS A 54 17.73 17.37 6.43
CA LYS A 54 16.42 17.62 5.82
C LYS A 54 15.99 16.47 4.90
N MET A 55 16.91 15.96 4.08
CA MET A 55 16.63 14.82 3.21
C MET A 55 16.30 13.54 4.00
N LEU A 56 17.04 13.25 5.08
CA LEU A 56 16.75 12.11 5.95
C LEU A 56 15.38 12.25 6.63
N ALA A 57 15.05 13.44 7.14
CA ALA A 57 13.76 13.72 7.74
C ALA A 57 12.61 13.58 6.73
N ALA A 58 12.77 14.13 5.52
CA ALA A 58 11.80 13.98 4.43
C ALA A 58 11.63 12.51 4.01
N GLY A 59 12.73 11.76 3.91
CA GLY A 59 12.70 10.32 3.62
C GLY A 59 11.94 9.54 4.69
N ALA A 60 12.20 9.81 5.97
CA ALA A 60 11.48 9.17 7.08
C ALA A 60 9.97 9.49 7.05
N ALA A 61 9.60 10.74 6.73
CA ALA A 61 8.20 11.14 6.59
C ALA A 61 7.49 10.39 5.46
N VAL A 62 8.13 10.28 4.28
CA VAL A 62 7.57 9.54 3.13
C VAL A 62 7.45 8.05 3.44
N VAL A 63 8.43 7.45 4.12
CA VAL A 63 8.35 6.05 4.55
C VAL A 63 7.18 5.84 5.50
N GLU A 64 6.98 6.73 6.46
CA GLU A 64 5.88 6.65 7.41
C GLU A 64 4.52 6.83 6.72
N GLU A 65 4.38 7.81 5.81
CA GLU A 65 3.17 7.97 5.00
C GLU A 65 2.89 6.71 4.16
N THR A 66 3.92 6.17 3.51
CA THR A 66 3.83 4.93 2.73
C THR A 66 3.41 3.76 3.62
N ARG A 67 3.93 3.69 4.85
CA ARG A 67 3.58 2.67 5.84
C ARG A 67 2.11 2.75 6.22
N GLN A 68 1.60 3.95 6.47
CA GLN A 68 0.19 4.18 6.83
C GLN A 68 -0.74 3.82 5.66
N ASN A 69 -0.34 4.12 4.42
CA ASN A 69 -1.20 3.90 3.25
C ASN A 69 -1.12 2.47 2.68
N LEU A 70 0.05 1.82 2.70
CA LEU A 70 0.26 0.52 2.06
C LEU A 70 0.13 -0.68 3.00
N ILE A 71 0.56 -0.59 4.26
CA ILE A 71 0.43 -1.73 5.20
C ILE A 71 -1.03 -2.21 5.28
N PRO A 72 -2.03 -1.33 5.42
CA PRO A 72 -3.41 -1.76 5.54
C PRO A 72 -3.97 -2.40 4.26
N LEU A 73 -3.49 -2.01 3.07
CA LEU A 73 -3.88 -2.61 1.80
C LEU A 73 -3.41 -4.07 1.67
N GLY A 74 -2.28 -4.42 2.30
CA GLY A 74 -1.73 -5.79 2.33
C GLY A 74 -2.04 -6.56 3.62
N LYS A 75 -2.68 -5.94 4.61
CA LYS A 75 -2.93 -6.53 5.92
C LYS A 75 -4.01 -7.60 5.82
N GLN A 76 -3.67 -8.81 6.23
CA GLN A 76 -4.63 -9.89 6.41
C GLN A 76 -5.16 -9.81 7.84
N TYR A 77 -6.47 -9.60 8.00
CA TYR A 77 -7.11 -9.60 9.31
C TYR A 77 -7.47 -11.03 9.72
N THR A 78 -7.23 -11.39 10.97
CA THR A 78 -7.62 -12.71 11.49
C THR A 78 -9.04 -12.69 12.04
N THR A 79 -9.48 -11.53 12.54
CA THR A 79 -10.81 -11.35 13.10
C THR A 79 -11.52 -10.13 12.51
N PHE A 80 -12.85 -10.12 12.63
CA PHE A 80 -13.66 -8.97 12.26
C PHE A 80 -13.33 -7.72 13.10
N GLN A 81 -13.04 -7.91 14.41
CA GLN A 81 -12.71 -6.79 15.31
C GLN A 81 -11.41 -6.10 14.90
N GLU A 82 -10.36 -6.86 14.56
CA GLU A 82 -9.10 -6.29 14.07
C GLU A 82 -9.29 -5.47 12.80
N ALA A 83 -10.19 -5.90 11.90
CA ALA A 83 -10.53 -5.12 10.72
C ALA A 83 -11.29 -3.84 11.09
N GLN A 84 -12.20 -3.93 12.06
CA GLN A 84 -13.01 -2.80 12.52
C GLN A 84 -12.19 -1.75 13.29
N ASP A 85 -11.17 -2.16 14.03
CA ASP A 85 -10.24 -1.25 14.70
C ASP A 85 -9.36 -0.49 13.70
N ASP A 86 -9.17 -1.04 12.50
CA ASP A 86 -8.38 -0.47 11.41
C ASP A 86 -9.23 0.27 10.35
N ILE A 87 -10.47 0.64 10.71
CA ILE A 87 -11.46 1.23 9.78
C ILE A 87 -10.98 2.51 9.10
N ILE A 88 -10.09 3.26 9.76
CA ILE A 88 -9.48 4.49 9.22
C ILE A 88 -8.74 4.20 7.91
N ASN A 89 -8.19 3.00 7.78
CA ASN A 89 -7.42 2.58 6.62
C ASN A 89 -8.22 1.79 5.58
N ILE A 90 -9.54 1.63 5.78
CA ILE A 90 -10.46 0.99 4.83
C ILE A 90 -11.43 2.08 4.34
N PRO A 91 -11.26 2.65 3.15
CA PRO A 91 -12.12 3.73 2.68
C PRO A 91 -13.61 3.35 2.62
N PRO A 92 -14.54 4.29 2.85
CA PRO A 92 -15.98 4.03 2.69
C PRO A 92 -16.31 3.49 1.28
N GLY A 93 -17.10 2.43 1.22
CA GLY A 93 -17.45 1.74 -0.02
C GLY A 93 -16.43 0.70 -0.50
N SER A 94 -15.24 0.61 0.12
CA SER A 94 -14.25 -0.43 -0.19
C SER A 94 -14.56 -1.74 0.53
N THR A 95 -14.15 -2.85 -0.08
CA THR A 95 -14.20 -4.18 0.52
C THR A 95 -12.84 -4.61 1.06
N THR A 96 -12.85 -5.39 2.15
CA THR A 96 -11.67 -6.08 2.69
C THR A 96 -12.05 -7.50 3.11
N TYR A 97 -11.06 -8.29 3.52
CA TYR A 97 -11.24 -9.69 3.87
C TYR A 97 -10.61 -9.99 5.23
N TYR A 98 -11.29 -10.83 6.01
CA TYR A 98 -10.70 -11.44 7.22
C TYR A 98 -10.80 -12.96 7.15
N ARG A 99 -9.92 -13.65 7.87
CA ARG A 99 -9.85 -15.12 7.90
C ARG A 99 -11.18 -15.72 8.39
N SER A 100 -11.70 -16.74 7.70
CA SER A 100 -12.92 -17.43 8.17
C SER A 100 -12.66 -18.16 9.50
N PRO A 101 -13.41 -17.89 10.58
CA PRO A 101 -13.20 -18.54 11.88
C PRO A 101 -13.63 -20.02 11.89
N ASP A 102 -14.55 -20.41 10.99
CA ASP A 102 -15.12 -21.75 10.90
C ASP A 102 -14.47 -22.64 9.84
N ASN A 103 -13.39 -22.17 9.19
CA ASN A 103 -12.66 -22.86 8.12
C ASN A 103 -13.50 -23.32 6.91
N LYS A 104 -14.77 -22.91 6.78
CA LYS A 104 -15.60 -23.22 5.61
C LYS A 104 -15.16 -22.47 4.36
N ALA A 105 -14.53 -21.32 4.56
CA ALA A 105 -13.92 -20.47 3.54
C ALA A 105 -12.49 -20.09 3.96
N LEU A 106 -11.68 -19.61 3.02
CA LEU A 106 -10.39 -18.99 3.31
C LEU A 106 -10.60 -17.63 4.00
N ALA A 107 -11.54 -16.84 3.48
CA ALA A 107 -11.78 -15.48 3.95
C ALA A 107 -13.25 -15.08 3.76
N ILE A 108 -13.72 -14.15 4.58
CA ILE A 108 -15.05 -13.55 4.51
C ILE A 108 -14.88 -12.11 4.02
N GLU A 109 -15.65 -11.71 2.99
CA GLU A 109 -15.66 -10.34 2.48
C GLU A 109 -16.54 -9.44 3.36
N ILE A 110 -15.99 -8.28 3.71
CA ILE A 110 -16.69 -7.21 4.42
C ILE A 110 -16.51 -5.90 3.66
N MET A 111 -17.48 -5.00 3.78
CA MET A 111 -17.47 -3.68 3.16
C MET A 111 -17.56 -2.60 4.22
N ASN A 112 -16.81 -1.52 4.06
CA ASN A 112 -17.01 -0.32 4.88
C ASN A 112 -18.26 0.42 4.42
N VAL A 113 -19.32 0.40 5.23
CA VAL A 113 -20.53 1.19 5.04
C VAL A 113 -20.49 2.38 5.99
N ALA A 114 -20.00 3.52 5.49
CA ALA A 114 -19.96 4.80 6.20
C ALA A 114 -19.31 4.75 7.61
N GLY A 115 -18.23 3.97 7.76
CA GLY A 115 -17.47 3.82 9.01
C GLY A 115 -17.78 2.55 9.80
N THR A 116 -18.68 1.70 9.31
CA THR A 116 -18.99 0.40 9.94
C THR A 116 -18.77 -0.73 8.95
N LEU A 117 -17.98 -1.73 9.33
CA LEU A 117 -17.78 -2.90 8.48
C LEU A 117 -19.03 -3.77 8.50
N THR A 118 -19.48 -4.17 7.31
CA THR A 118 -20.66 -5.01 7.13
C THR A 118 -20.31 -6.19 6.26
N ALA A 119 -20.71 -7.40 6.65
CA ALA A 119 -20.51 -8.59 5.83
C ALA A 119 -21.30 -8.48 4.52
N THR A 120 -20.66 -8.75 3.38
CA THR A 120 -21.33 -8.71 2.06
C THR A 120 -22.03 -10.03 1.72
N GLY A 121 -21.71 -11.09 2.47
CA GLY A 121 -22.16 -12.46 2.20
C GLY A 121 -21.28 -13.21 1.19
N LYS A 122 -20.28 -12.56 0.58
CA LYS A 122 -19.29 -13.22 -0.27
C LYS A 122 -18.16 -13.80 0.58
N GLN A 123 -17.63 -14.93 0.13
CA GLN A 123 -16.54 -15.63 0.81
C GLN A 123 -15.54 -16.14 -0.24
N MET A 124 -14.27 -16.24 0.15
CA MET A 124 -13.22 -16.86 -0.67
C MET A 124 -13.22 -18.37 -0.40
N ASP A 125 -13.55 -19.19 -1.40
CA ASP A 125 -13.63 -20.64 -1.25
C ASP A 125 -12.27 -21.27 -0.91
N SER A 126 -12.25 -22.25 -0.01
CA SER A 126 -11.03 -22.94 0.44
C SER A 126 -10.60 -24.11 -0.41
N SER A 127 -11.40 -24.51 -1.40
CA SER A 127 -11.10 -25.57 -2.36
C SER A 127 -12.06 -25.52 -3.55
N GLN A 128 -11.55 -25.57 -4.78
CA GLN A 128 -12.34 -26.12 -5.89
C GLN A 128 -12.54 -27.61 -5.58
N THR A 129 -13.76 -28.03 -5.33
CA THR A 129 -14.12 -29.39 -5.74
C THR A 129 -14.24 -29.37 -7.26
N ILE A 130 -13.13 -29.63 -7.96
CA ILE A 130 -13.24 -30.31 -9.26
C ILE A 130 -13.68 -31.73 -8.92
N PHE A 131 -14.94 -31.90 -8.55
CA PHE A 131 -15.58 -33.16 -8.86
C PHE A 131 -15.82 -33.13 -10.37
N PRO A 132 -15.29 -34.05 -11.17
CA PRO A 132 -15.69 -34.21 -12.56
C PRO A 132 -17.13 -34.79 -12.64
N GLY A 133 -18.10 -34.21 -11.91
CA GLY A 133 -19.37 -34.87 -11.63
C GLY A 133 -20.53 -34.02 -11.09
N SER A 134 -20.48 -32.69 -11.11
CA SER A 134 -21.61 -31.88 -10.63
C SER A 134 -21.68 -30.55 -11.36
N ARG A 135 -22.55 -30.30 -12.35
CA ARG A 135 -23.79 -30.95 -12.77
C ARG A 135 -24.01 -30.77 -14.28
N LEU A 136 -24.09 -31.87 -15.02
CA LEU A 136 -25.12 -32.02 -16.06
C LEU A 136 -26.06 -33.10 -15.53
N GLY A 137 -27.34 -32.79 -15.36
CA GLY A 137 -28.31 -33.62 -14.66
C GLY A 137 -28.64 -34.93 -15.37
N ILE A 138 -27.76 -35.92 -15.29
CA ILE A 138 -27.99 -37.25 -15.85
C ILE A 138 -27.40 -38.26 -14.86
N ILE A 139 -28.16 -39.32 -14.59
CA ILE A 139 -27.82 -40.49 -13.73
C ILE A 139 -28.25 -40.37 -12.25
N GLN A 140 -29.56 -40.44 -12.04
CA GLN A 140 -30.13 -41.04 -10.82
C GLN A 140 -30.25 -42.57 -11.05
N PRO A 141 -29.82 -43.43 -10.11
CA PRO A 141 -30.00 -44.87 -10.23
C PRO A 141 -31.50 -45.20 -10.35
N GLY A 142 -31.88 -45.98 -11.37
CA GLY A 142 -33.28 -46.37 -11.62
C GLY A 142 -34.14 -45.40 -12.45
N LYS A 143 -33.58 -44.28 -12.96
CA LYS A 143 -34.32 -43.33 -13.83
C LYS A 143 -33.74 -43.16 -15.23
N ASN A 144 -32.66 -43.88 -15.57
CA ASN A 144 -32.03 -43.77 -16.88
C ASN A 144 -32.68 -44.73 -17.88
N LYS A 145 -33.12 -44.19 -19.02
CA LYS A 145 -33.69 -44.94 -20.16
C LYS A 145 -32.71 -45.90 -20.87
N PHE A 146 -31.49 -46.03 -20.36
CA PHE A 146 -30.44 -46.90 -20.90
C PHE A 146 -29.96 -47.94 -19.88
N ASP A 147 -30.68 -48.14 -18.78
CA ASP A 147 -30.40 -49.22 -17.84
C ASP A 147 -30.71 -50.57 -18.51
N LYS A 148 -29.68 -51.25 -19.02
CA LYS A 148 -29.80 -52.50 -19.77
C LYS A 148 -30.16 -53.71 -18.88
N ASN A 149 -30.46 -53.49 -17.60
CA ASN A 149 -30.77 -54.56 -16.65
C ASN A 149 -32.23 -54.64 -16.21
N SER A 150 -33.14 -53.79 -16.71
CA SER A 150 -34.58 -54.04 -16.52
C SER A 150 -35.11 -54.92 -17.65
N GLY A 151 -35.06 -56.23 -17.45
CA GLY A 151 -35.85 -57.15 -18.26
C GLY A 151 -37.32 -56.72 -18.25
N ASN A 152 -37.91 -56.52 -19.43
CA ASN A 152 -39.32 -56.81 -19.70
C ASN A 152 -39.65 -56.60 -21.19
N GLN A 153 -39.85 -57.74 -21.85
CA GLN A 153 -40.87 -58.05 -22.85
C GLN A 153 -41.24 -56.99 -23.89
N TRP A 154 -40.74 -57.19 -25.11
CA TRP A 154 -41.34 -56.65 -26.32
C TRP A 154 -42.58 -57.47 -26.68
N ILE A 155 -43.77 -56.99 -26.33
CA ILE A 155 -45.01 -57.44 -26.96
C ILE A 155 -45.23 -56.54 -28.19
N LEU A 156 -44.95 -57.08 -29.38
CA LEU A 156 -45.36 -56.47 -30.64
C LEU A 156 -46.79 -56.96 -30.94
N SER A 157 -47.76 -56.06 -30.92
CA SER A 157 -49.12 -56.32 -31.40
C SER A 157 -49.38 -55.48 -32.64
N VAL A 158 -49.94 -56.17 -33.65
CA VAL A 158 -50.35 -55.76 -35.01
C VAL A 158 -49.24 -55.73 -36.05
#